data_AF-A0A5S3QUU9-F1
#
_entry.id   AF-A0A5S3QUU9-F1
#
_cell.length_a   1.000
_cell.length_b   1.000
_cell.length_c   1.000
_cell.angle_alpha   90.00
_cell.angle_beta   90.00
_cell.angle_gamma   90.00
#
_symmetry.space_group_name_H-M   'P 1'
#
loop_
_entity.id
_entity.type
_entity.pdbx_description
1 polymer ?
#
loop_
_entity_poly.entity_id
_entity_poly.type
_entity_poly.pdbx_seq_one_letter_code
_entity_poly.pdbx_strand_id
1 'polypeptide(L)'
;MLKSDKKQDGAQKILSEPVLVAFPENAKKVRSHLMILCFVSLFLTLGGVGIDPSSTFFGLKFKNLDDELIFYGLVVLLVYQLIQFVWYSYDALQEWELRTTGTKGAFSPVNNRNFEESVHPDFPSDARNSTLYYWWKTQTQYIGNLEPLFNDAKEKMDEFEKRVHEATDRGNLSRDTQNISTHVKPLKKSWAEVSSSLKAIEETLGSDQIPVSLGIFERRFKFFLVSQNLRWILVEYATPIALASVSLYFICERLASNG
;
A
#
# COMPACT_ATOMS: atom_id res chain seq x y z
N MET A 1 6.88 -29.53 1.40
CA MET A 1 6.86 -28.64 2.58
C MET A 1 7.54 -27.27 2.36
N LEU A 2 8.05 -26.93 1.17
CA LEU A 2 8.84 -25.69 0.92
C LEU A 2 8.12 -24.58 0.11
N LYS A 3 6.80 -24.67 -0.11
CA LYS A 3 6.02 -23.70 -0.91
C LYS A 3 5.13 -22.75 -0.09
N SER A 4 4.98 -22.99 1.21
CA SER A 4 4.15 -22.17 2.11
C SER A 4 4.87 -20.88 2.52
N ASP A 5 6.14 -20.99 2.91
CA ASP A 5 6.91 -19.86 3.46
C ASP A 5 7.11 -18.71 2.44
N LYS A 6 7.37 -19.03 1.17
CA LYS A 6 7.53 -17.99 0.12
C LYS A 6 6.28 -17.17 -0.15
N LYS A 7 5.09 -17.71 0.15
CA LYS A 7 3.80 -17.02 -0.07
C LYS A 7 3.45 -16.11 1.11
N GLN A 8 3.78 -16.51 2.34
CA GLN A 8 3.61 -15.66 3.52
C GLN A 8 4.57 -14.46 3.51
N ASP A 9 5.81 -14.64 3.04
CA ASP A 9 6.80 -13.57 2.91
C ASP A 9 6.35 -12.44 1.95
N GLY A 10 5.69 -12.80 0.84
CA GLY A 10 5.21 -11.83 -0.15
C GLY A 10 4.05 -10.97 0.37
N ALA A 11 3.10 -11.59 1.08
CA ALA A 11 1.97 -10.89 1.67
C ALA A 11 2.40 -9.96 2.81
N GLN A 12 3.29 -10.44 3.69
CA GLN A 12 3.83 -9.63 4.79
C GLN A 12 4.62 -8.43 4.28
N LYS A 13 5.42 -8.61 3.22
CA LYS A 13 6.17 -7.53 2.57
C LYS A 13 5.25 -6.45 2.00
N ILE A 14 4.23 -6.84 1.24
CA ILE A 14 3.27 -5.90 0.62
C ILE A 14 2.43 -5.15 1.68
N LEU A 15 2.07 -5.81 2.78
CA LEU A 15 1.28 -5.21 3.87
C LEU A 15 2.09 -4.26 4.78
N SER A 16 3.42 -4.41 4.78
CA SER A 16 4.32 -3.59 5.62
C SER A 16 4.87 -2.36 4.91
N GLU A 17 4.74 -2.27 3.58
CA GLU A 17 5.26 -1.15 2.81
C GLU A 17 4.21 -0.02 2.77
N PRO A 18 4.49 1.16 3.37
CA PRO A 18 3.61 2.31 3.21
C PRO A 18 3.43 2.61 1.72
N VAL A 19 2.18 2.87 1.30
CA VAL A 19 1.88 3.26 -0.09
C VAL A 19 2.44 4.65 -0.33
N LEU A 20 3.70 4.70 -0.73
CA LEU A 20 4.38 5.92 -1.11
C LEU A 20 3.81 6.38 -2.45
N VAL A 21 3.52 7.68 -2.56
CA VAL A 21 3.34 8.33 -3.86
C VAL A 21 4.71 8.36 -4.50
N ALA A 22 4.98 7.35 -5.32
CA ALA A 22 6.21 7.26 -6.09
C ALA A 22 5.85 7.50 -7.55
N PHE A 23 6.59 8.40 -8.20
CA PHE A 23 6.49 8.54 -9.64
C PHE A 23 6.75 7.19 -10.32
N PRO A 24 5.99 6.84 -11.37
CA PRO A 24 6.36 5.72 -12.22
C PRO A 24 7.73 5.97 -12.84
N GLU A 25 8.46 4.91 -13.19
CA GLU A 25 9.83 5.02 -13.72
C GLU A 25 9.94 5.95 -14.93
N ASN A 26 8.91 5.99 -15.77
CA ASN A 26 8.86 6.90 -16.91
C ASN A 26 8.80 8.38 -16.47
N ALA A 27 7.99 8.70 -15.46
CA ALA A 27 7.91 10.06 -14.90
C ALA A 27 9.22 10.49 -14.24
N LYS A 28 9.91 9.58 -13.54
CA LYS A 28 11.25 9.84 -12.97
C LYS A 28 12.29 10.17 -14.05
N LYS A 29 12.27 9.44 -15.18
CA LYS A 29 13.15 9.70 -16.33
C LYS A 29 12.88 11.06 -16.94
N VAL A 30 11.61 11.37 -17.24
CA VAL A 30 11.20 12.67 -17.79
C VAL A 30 11.59 13.81 -16.85
N ARG A 31 11.35 13.67 -15.54
CA ARG A 31 11.81 14.64 -14.54
C ARG A 31 13.32 14.87 -14.61
N SER A 32 14.10 13.80 -14.69
CA SER A 32 15.56 13.89 -14.74
C SER A 32 16.04 14.58 -16.01
N HIS A 33 15.45 14.24 -17.17
CA HIS A 33 15.75 14.93 -18.43
C HIS A 33 15.38 16.41 -18.39
N LEU A 34 14.20 16.75 -17.86
CA LEU A 34 13.77 18.13 -17.66
C LEU A 34 14.78 18.89 -16.80
N MET A 35 15.19 18.34 -15.65
CA MET A 35 16.17 18.98 -14.77
C MET A 35 17.53 19.16 -15.45
N ILE A 36 18.03 18.14 -16.16
CA ILE A 36 19.29 18.24 -16.91
C ILE A 36 19.22 19.37 -17.95
N LEU A 37 18.13 19.43 -18.73
CA LEU A 37 17.94 20.51 -19.70
C LEU A 37 17.88 21.87 -19.01
N CYS A 38 17.17 21.99 -17.89
CA CYS A 38 17.13 23.24 -17.12
C CYS A 38 18.52 23.69 -16.66
N PHE A 39 19.34 22.76 -16.15
CA PHE A 39 20.72 23.04 -15.74
C PHE A 39 21.58 23.47 -16.92
N VAL A 40 21.50 22.77 -18.05
CA VAL A 40 22.23 23.15 -19.28
C VAL A 40 21.80 24.54 -19.74
N SER A 41 20.50 24.81 -19.78
CA SER A 41 19.96 26.11 -20.17
C SER A 41 20.41 27.24 -19.26
N LEU A 42 20.39 27.04 -17.93
CA LEU A 42 20.87 28.04 -16.97
C LEU A 42 22.38 28.25 -17.09
N PHE A 43 23.14 27.18 -17.29
CA PHE A 43 24.59 27.28 -17.47
C PHE A 43 24.96 28.06 -18.74
N LEU A 44 24.26 27.82 -19.85
CA LEU A 44 24.50 28.55 -21.10
C LEU A 44 24.11 30.03 -20.99
N THR A 45 22.95 30.32 -20.38
CA THR A 45 22.44 31.70 -20.25
C THR A 45 23.22 32.52 -19.22
N LEU A 46 23.42 32.00 -18.00
CA LEU A 46 24.13 32.71 -16.94
C LEU A 46 25.65 32.67 -17.10
N GLY A 47 26.19 31.61 -17.71
CA GLY A 47 27.61 31.47 -17.98
C GLY A 47 28.09 32.30 -19.17
N GLY A 48 27.18 32.91 -19.95
CA GLY A 48 27.51 33.68 -21.14
C GLY A 48 28.22 32.83 -22.20
N VAL A 49 27.92 31.54 -22.26
CA VAL A 49 28.55 30.61 -23.20
C VAL A 49 27.96 30.85 -24.59
N GLY A 50 28.78 31.33 -25.52
CA GLY A 50 28.46 31.42 -26.94
C GLY A 50 29.20 30.37 -27.75
N ILE A 51 28.73 30.12 -28.97
CA ILE A 51 29.39 29.21 -29.91
C ILE A 51 30.45 29.94 -30.71
N ASP A 52 31.65 29.37 -30.72
CA ASP A 52 32.67 29.75 -31.69
C ASP A 52 32.26 29.23 -33.08
N PRO A 53 32.13 30.10 -34.11
CA PRO A 53 31.78 29.69 -35.48
C PRO A 53 32.76 28.68 -36.10
N SER A 54 33.97 28.59 -35.57
CA SER A 54 34.98 27.62 -36.01
C SER A 54 34.87 26.25 -35.33
N SER A 55 33.99 26.12 -34.34
CA SER A 55 33.84 24.89 -33.56
C SER A 55 33.28 23.74 -34.39
N THR A 56 33.89 22.56 -34.22
CA THR A 56 33.41 21.29 -34.75
C THR A 56 32.70 20.53 -33.64
N PHE A 57 31.42 20.22 -33.84
CA PHE A 57 30.66 19.38 -32.92
C PHE A 57 30.56 17.97 -33.51
N PHE A 58 31.10 16.96 -32.81
CA PHE A 58 31.27 15.59 -33.31
C PHE A 58 31.98 15.48 -34.68
N GLY A 59 32.94 16.38 -34.95
CA GLY A 59 33.69 16.39 -36.22
C GLY A 59 32.91 16.96 -37.41
N LEU A 60 31.66 17.39 -37.21
CA LEU A 60 30.87 18.09 -38.22
C LEU A 60 31.06 19.61 -38.04
N LYS A 61 31.34 20.30 -39.15
CA LYS A 61 31.34 21.76 -39.21
C LYS A 61 29.94 22.24 -39.57
N PHE A 62 29.29 22.93 -38.66
CA PHE A 62 27.98 23.53 -38.91
C PHE A 62 28.19 24.91 -39.51
N LYS A 63 27.72 25.12 -40.75
CA LYS A 63 27.62 26.47 -41.33
C LYS A 63 26.34 27.11 -40.82
N ASN A 64 26.44 28.35 -40.35
CA ASN A 64 25.31 29.17 -39.86
C ASN A 64 24.61 28.61 -38.60
N LEU A 65 25.35 27.93 -37.73
CA LEU A 65 24.83 27.63 -36.39
C LEU A 65 24.97 28.88 -35.53
N ASP A 66 23.86 29.60 -35.40
CA ASP A 66 23.77 30.79 -34.58
C ASP A 66 23.34 30.43 -33.14
N ASP A 67 23.80 31.21 -32.17
CA ASP A 67 23.45 31.06 -30.76
C ASP A 67 21.93 31.13 -30.57
N GLU A 68 21.27 32.02 -31.31
CA GLU A 68 19.81 32.17 -31.29
C GLU A 68 19.08 30.87 -31.63
N LEU A 69 19.53 30.14 -32.66
CA LEU A 69 18.89 28.92 -33.11
C LEU A 69 18.97 27.81 -32.04
N ILE A 70 20.05 27.79 -31.27
CA ILE A 70 20.20 26.88 -30.13
C ILE A 70 19.28 27.26 -28.99
N PHE A 71 19.19 28.56 -28.66
CA PHE A 71 18.26 29.03 -27.64
C PHE A 71 16.80 28.73 -28.01
N TYR A 72 16.40 28.94 -29.27
CA TYR A 72 15.07 28.52 -29.75
C TYR A 72 14.85 27.01 -29.62
N GLY A 73 15.85 26.20 -30.01
CA GLY A 73 15.80 24.74 -29.84
C GLY A 73 15.64 24.31 -28.37
N LEU A 74 16.36 24.97 -27.45
CA LEU A 74 16.26 24.74 -26.02
C LEU A 74 14.89 25.12 -25.47
N VAL A 75 14.29 26.23 -25.91
CA VAL A 75 12.92 26.61 -25.52
C VAL A 75 11.93 25.53 -25.93
N VAL A 76 11.96 25.08 -27.19
CA VAL A 76 11.05 24.04 -27.69
C VAL A 76 11.20 22.74 -26.89
N LEU A 77 12.44 22.31 -26.63
CA LEU A 77 12.71 21.10 -25.84
C LEU A 77 12.25 21.24 -24.39
N LEU A 78 12.50 22.38 -23.74
CA LEU A 78 12.07 22.63 -22.36
C LEU A 78 10.55 22.66 -22.24
N VAL A 79 9.85 23.37 -23.14
CA VAL A 79 8.39 23.43 -23.14
C VAL A 79 7.80 22.04 -23.35
N TYR A 80 8.32 21.28 -24.31
CA TYR A 80 7.87 19.91 -24.56
C TYR A 80 8.05 19.00 -23.32
N GLN A 81 9.25 19.02 -22.71
CA GLN A 81 9.53 18.21 -21.53
C GLN A 81 8.72 18.66 -20.31
N LEU A 82 8.45 19.96 -20.16
CA LEU A 82 7.62 20.50 -19.10
C LEU A 82 6.17 20.02 -19.23
N ILE A 83 5.58 20.10 -20.43
CA ILE A 83 4.22 19.60 -20.69
C ILE A 83 4.16 18.10 -20.40
N GLN A 84 5.14 17.32 -20.89
CA GLN A 84 5.20 15.89 -20.66
C GLN A 84 5.34 15.54 -19.16
N PHE A 85 6.16 16.30 -18.43
CA PHE A 85 6.32 16.14 -16.98
C PHE A 85 5.03 16.45 -16.21
N VAL A 86 4.35 17.55 -16.55
CA VAL A 86 3.08 17.93 -15.93
C VAL A 86 2.02 16.86 -16.19
N TRP A 87 1.95 16.33 -17.42
CA TRP A 87 1.03 15.26 -17.78
C TRP A 87 1.26 13.99 -16.94
N TYR A 88 2.49 13.50 -16.89
CA TYR A 88 2.82 12.34 -16.06
C TYR A 88 2.61 12.58 -14.56
N SER A 89 2.78 13.82 -14.12
CA SER A 89 2.53 14.19 -12.74
C SER A 89 1.05 14.20 -12.40
N TYR A 90 0.22 14.67 -13.33
CA TYR A 90 -1.22 14.59 -13.22
C TYR A 90 -1.71 13.13 -13.19
N ASP A 91 -1.18 12.27 -14.07
CA ASP A 91 -1.51 10.83 -14.04
C ASP A 91 -1.13 10.18 -12.71
N ALA A 92 0.02 10.54 -12.14
CA ALA A 92 0.46 10.03 -10.84
C ALA A 92 -0.42 10.55 -9.69
N LEU A 93 -0.92 11.79 -9.76
CA LEU A 93 -1.90 12.33 -8.81
C LEU A 93 -3.25 11.62 -8.92
N GLN A 94 -3.75 11.40 -10.13
CA GLN A 94 -4.98 10.66 -10.37
C GLN A 94 -4.87 9.22 -9.87
N GLU A 95 -3.73 8.56 -10.13
CA GLU A 95 -3.47 7.25 -9.57
C GLU A 95 -3.42 7.29 -8.04
N TRP A 96 -2.84 8.33 -7.45
CA TRP A 96 -2.82 8.52 -6.01
C TRP A 96 -4.22 8.75 -5.43
N GLU A 97 -5.05 9.58 -6.04
CA GLU A 97 -6.46 9.78 -5.64
C GLU A 97 -7.22 8.45 -5.71
N LEU A 98 -7.01 7.67 -6.78
CA LEU A 98 -7.55 6.31 -6.93
C LEU A 98 -6.96 5.29 -5.93
N ARG A 99 -5.78 5.55 -5.35
CA ARG A 99 -5.12 4.70 -4.34
C ARG A 99 -5.47 5.09 -2.89
N THR A 100 -5.73 6.37 -2.62
CA THR A 100 -6.34 6.77 -1.33
C THR A 100 -7.75 6.22 -1.19
N THR A 101 -8.41 5.98 -2.32
CA THR A 101 -9.64 5.20 -2.43
C THR A 101 -9.37 3.74 -2.80
N GLY A 102 -8.09 3.28 -2.77
CA GLY A 102 -7.75 1.96 -3.23
C GLY A 102 -6.45 1.20 -2.86
N THR A 103 -6.59 0.02 -2.24
CA THR A 103 -5.59 -1.02 -1.97
C THR A 103 -5.34 -1.91 -3.20
N LYS A 104 -4.14 -2.39 -3.48
CA LYS A 104 -3.96 -3.33 -4.61
C LYS A 104 -2.86 -4.31 -4.24
N GLY A 105 -3.13 -5.60 -4.42
CA GLY A 105 -2.09 -6.62 -4.59
C GLY A 105 -1.65 -7.46 -3.38
N ALA A 106 -2.16 -7.23 -2.17
CA ALA A 106 -1.73 -8.03 -1.00
C ALA A 106 -2.36 -9.44 -0.93
N PHE A 107 -3.44 -9.71 -1.67
CA PHE A 107 -4.19 -10.96 -1.55
C PHE A 107 -4.50 -11.55 -2.93
N SER A 108 -3.71 -12.55 -3.32
CA SER A 108 -4.06 -13.40 -4.47
C SER A 108 -5.36 -14.14 -4.18
N PRO A 109 -6.28 -14.26 -5.16
CA PRO A 109 -7.44 -15.12 -5.02
C PRO A 109 -6.95 -16.57 -4.88
N VAL A 110 -7.16 -17.17 -3.72
CA VAL A 110 -6.95 -18.61 -3.55
C VAL A 110 -8.15 -19.31 -4.17
N ASN A 111 -8.07 -19.52 -5.49
CA ASN A 111 -8.89 -20.51 -6.17
C ASN A 111 -8.47 -21.90 -5.69
N ASN A 112 -9.03 -22.35 -4.57
CA ASN A 112 -9.52 -23.71 -4.41
C ASN A 112 -10.18 -23.90 -3.04
N ARG A 113 -11.51 -23.99 -3.10
CA ARG A 113 -12.44 -24.76 -2.25
C ARG A 113 -11.78 -25.56 -1.12
N ASN A 114 -12.15 -25.22 0.11
CA ASN A 114 -12.71 -26.13 1.13
C ASN A 114 -12.81 -25.41 2.48
N PHE A 115 -14.03 -25.29 3.01
CA PHE A 115 -14.38 -25.10 4.44
C PHE A 115 -13.83 -23.89 5.23
N GLU A 116 -12.93 -23.07 4.69
CA GLU A 116 -12.36 -21.86 5.33
C GLU A 116 -13.12 -20.55 4.97
N GLU A 117 -14.24 -20.63 4.27
CA GLU A 117 -15.03 -19.48 3.78
C GLU A 117 -15.77 -18.68 4.87
N SER A 118 -15.83 -19.16 6.12
CA SER A 118 -16.48 -18.41 7.24
C SER A 118 -15.53 -17.47 7.99
N VAL A 119 -14.21 -17.56 7.76
CA VAL A 119 -13.19 -16.70 8.38
C VAL A 119 -12.72 -15.60 7.43
N HIS A 120 -13.07 -15.72 6.14
CA HIS A 120 -12.82 -14.72 5.12
C HIS A 120 -14.11 -13.93 4.90
N PRO A 121 -14.28 -12.74 5.49
CA PRO A 121 -15.39 -11.89 5.13
C PRO A 121 -15.44 -11.65 3.64
N ASP A 122 -16.64 -11.41 3.10
CA ASP A 122 -16.85 -10.97 1.71
C ASP A 122 -15.97 -9.74 1.44
N PHE A 123 -14.79 -10.00 0.89
CA PHE A 123 -13.91 -8.93 0.51
C PHE A 123 -14.56 -8.22 -0.67
N PRO A 124 -14.57 -6.89 -0.69
CA PRO A 124 -15.05 -6.14 -1.84
C PRO A 124 -14.23 -6.59 -3.04
N SER A 125 -14.90 -6.77 -4.18
CA SER A 125 -14.32 -7.26 -5.44
C SER A 125 -13.12 -6.44 -5.92
N ASP A 126 -12.98 -5.23 -5.41
CA ASP A 126 -11.80 -4.42 -5.59
C ASP A 126 -10.80 -4.68 -4.46
N ALA A 127 -9.61 -5.17 -4.86
CA ALA A 127 -8.43 -5.31 -4.01
C ALA A 127 -8.09 -4.03 -3.25
N ARG A 128 -8.75 -2.93 -3.67
CA ARG A 128 -9.16 -1.59 -3.21
C ARG A 128 -9.37 -1.19 -1.73
N ASN A 129 -9.97 -2.08 -0.96
CA ASN A 129 -10.53 -1.69 0.34
C ASN A 129 -10.00 -2.54 1.51
N SER A 130 -8.95 -3.33 1.31
CA SER A 130 -8.33 -4.25 2.28
C SER A 130 -7.31 -3.55 3.19
N THR A 131 -7.76 -2.56 3.96
CA THR A 131 -6.92 -1.91 4.99
C THR A 131 -6.93 -2.71 6.29
N LEU A 132 -5.93 -2.51 7.17
CA LEU A 132 -5.99 -3.03 8.56
C LEU A 132 -7.26 -2.55 9.26
N TYR A 133 -7.70 -1.33 8.96
CA TYR A 133 -8.96 -0.78 9.43
C TYR A 133 -10.19 -1.55 8.91
N TYR A 134 -10.22 -1.90 7.62
CA TYR A 134 -11.28 -2.73 7.05
C TYR A 134 -11.26 -4.13 7.64
N TRP A 135 -10.08 -4.76 7.72
CA TRP A 135 -9.94 -6.07 8.37
C TRP A 135 -10.40 -6.02 9.82
N TRP A 136 -9.99 -5.03 10.61
CA TRP A 136 -10.41 -4.87 12.00
C TRP A 136 -11.90 -4.63 12.13
N LYS A 137 -12.47 -3.71 11.35
CA LYS A 137 -13.91 -3.42 11.32
C LYS A 137 -14.72 -4.67 10.98
N THR A 138 -14.23 -5.49 10.06
CA THR A 138 -14.95 -6.68 9.66
C THR A 138 -14.76 -7.80 10.69
N GLN A 139 -13.53 -8.08 11.13
CA GLN A 139 -13.25 -9.13 12.12
C GLN A 139 -13.83 -8.85 13.50
N THR A 140 -13.93 -7.58 13.93
CA THR A 140 -14.60 -7.22 15.19
C THR A 140 -16.09 -7.60 15.19
N GLN A 141 -16.76 -7.59 14.04
CA GLN A 141 -18.15 -8.07 13.91
C GLN A 141 -18.24 -9.61 14.03
N TYR A 142 -17.26 -10.34 13.52
CA TYR A 142 -17.19 -11.80 13.71
C TYR A 142 -16.85 -12.16 15.14
N ILE A 143 -15.83 -11.53 15.73
CA ILE A 143 -15.38 -11.77 17.11
C ILE A 143 -16.49 -11.43 18.11
N GLY A 144 -17.23 -10.33 17.91
CA GLY A 144 -18.38 -9.97 18.75
C GLY A 144 -19.55 -10.97 18.69
N ASN A 145 -19.65 -11.76 17.62
CA ASN A 145 -20.70 -12.78 17.45
C ASN A 145 -20.27 -14.18 17.91
N LEU A 146 -19.01 -14.38 18.32
CA LEU A 146 -18.53 -15.69 18.77
C LEU A 146 -19.05 -16.05 20.17
N GLU A 147 -19.16 -15.08 21.08
CA GLU A 147 -19.60 -15.29 22.45
C GLU A 147 -20.94 -16.07 22.57
N PRO A 148 -22.03 -15.70 21.87
CA PRO A 148 -23.28 -16.47 21.93
C PRO A 148 -23.17 -17.88 21.32
N LEU A 149 -22.37 -18.07 20.27
CA LEU A 149 -22.12 -19.39 19.66
C LEU A 149 -21.34 -20.31 20.61
N PHE A 150 -20.39 -19.75 21.37
CA PHE A 150 -19.69 -20.48 22.41
C PHE A 150 -20.63 -20.87 23.56
N ASN A 151 -21.49 -19.96 23.98
CA ASN A 151 -22.44 -20.26 25.06
C ASN A 151 -23.45 -21.36 24.65
N ASP A 152 -23.99 -21.32 23.42
CA ASP A 152 -24.89 -22.35 22.87
C ASP A 152 -24.19 -23.72 22.73
N ALA A 153 -22.95 -23.74 22.22
CA ALA A 153 -22.19 -24.97 22.08
C ALA A 153 -21.83 -25.61 23.43
N LYS A 154 -21.55 -24.79 24.44
CA LYS A 154 -21.34 -25.25 25.83
C LYS A 154 -22.62 -25.88 26.39
N GLU A 155 -23.76 -25.21 26.24
CA GLU A 155 -25.06 -25.70 26.72
C GLU A 155 -25.43 -27.04 26.07
N LYS A 156 -25.27 -27.17 24.75
CA LYS A 156 -25.50 -28.42 24.02
C LYS A 156 -24.56 -29.55 24.48
N MET A 157 -23.32 -29.24 24.83
CA MET A 157 -22.38 -30.24 25.32
C MET A 157 -22.72 -30.70 26.74
N ASP A 158 -23.16 -29.78 27.60
CA ASP A 158 -23.66 -30.10 28.95
C ASP A 158 -24.95 -30.94 28.89
N GLU A 159 -25.87 -30.64 27.94
CA GLU A 159 -27.06 -31.46 27.68
C GLU A 159 -26.71 -32.87 27.19
N PHE A 160 -25.74 -32.97 26.27
CA PHE A 160 -25.29 -34.25 25.75
C PHE A 160 -24.68 -35.13 26.86
N GLU A 161 -23.85 -34.56 27.73
CA GLU A 161 -23.28 -35.22 28.90
C GLU A 161 -24.39 -35.73 29.84
N LYS A 162 -25.39 -34.89 30.12
CA LYS A 162 -26.55 -35.27 30.94
C LYS A 162 -27.31 -36.46 30.34
N ARG A 163 -27.57 -36.46 29.03
CA ARG A 163 -28.25 -37.57 28.35
C ARG A 163 -27.43 -38.86 28.37
N VAL A 164 -26.11 -38.76 28.21
CA VAL A 164 -25.20 -39.92 28.31
C VAL A 164 -25.20 -40.48 29.74
N HIS A 165 -25.17 -39.63 30.77
CA HIS A 165 -25.25 -40.06 32.16
C HIS A 165 -26.60 -40.70 32.51
N GLU A 166 -27.72 -40.08 32.12
CA GLU A 166 -29.05 -40.66 32.35
C GLU A 166 -29.26 -42.00 31.62
N ALA A 167 -28.70 -42.16 30.42
CA ALA A 167 -28.73 -43.45 29.72
C ALA A 167 -27.89 -44.52 30.44
N THR A 168 -26.80 -44.10 31.08
CA THR A 168 -25.91 -44.97 31.88
C THR A 168 -26.59 -45.44 33.16
N ASP A 169 -27.25 -44.54 33.90
CA ASP A 169 -27.85 -44.84 35.20
C ASP A 169 -29.13 -45.69 35.08
N ARG A 170 -29.85 -45.61 33.95
CA ARG A 170 -31.05 -46.42 33.68
C ARG A 170 -30.73 -47.88 33.29
N GLY A 171 -29.47 -48.30 33.33
CA GLY A 171 -29.06 -49.69 33.07
C GLY A 171 -29.29 -50.18 31.64
N ASN A 172 -29.54 -49.26 30.70
CA ASN A 172 -30.06 -49.55 29.36
C ASN A 172 -28.97 -49.46 28.27
N LEU A 173 -27.71 -49.81 28.59
CA LEU A 173 -26.58 -49.59 27.69
C LEU A 173 -25.96 -50.87 27.13
N SER A 174 -25.80 -50.88 25.80
CA SER A 174 -24.85 -51.74 25.09
C SER A 174 -23.41 -51.34 25.44
N ARG A 175 -22.45 -52.25 25.27
CA ARG A 175 -20.99 -52.00 25.38
C ARG A 175 -20.54 -50.75 24.58
N ASP A 176 -21.25 -50.43 23.49
CA ASP A 176 -20.95 -49.29 22.63
C ASP A 176 -21.15 -47.93 23.31
N THR A 177 -22.04 -47.84 24.31
CA THR A 177 -22.37 -46.56 24.99
C THR A 177 -21.43 -46.24 26.15
N GLN A 178 -20.79 -47.26 26.74
CA GLN A 178 -19.65 -47.07 27.64
C GLN A 178 -18.45 -46.44 26.90
N ASN A 179 -18.24 -46.80 25.63
CA ASN A 179 -17.20 -46.19 24.80
C ASN A 179 -17.49 -44.69 24.52
N ILE A 180 -18.75 -44.30 24.40
CA ILE A 180 -19.15 -42.89 24.16
C ILE A 180 -18.75 -41.99 25.34
N SER A 181 -18.95 -42.41 26.59
CA SER A 181 -18.54 -41.64 27.79
C SER A 181 -17.03 -41.32 27.80
N THR A 182 -16.20 -42.29 27.37
CA THR A 182 -14.75 -42.10 27.22
C THR A 182 -14.37 -41.11 26.13
N HIS A 183 -15.23 -40.84 25.14
CA HIS A 183 -15.00 -39.83 24.09
C HIS A 183 -15.53 -38.44 24.47
N VAL A 184 -16.51 -38.34 25.37
CA VAL A 184 -17.06 -37.04 25.86
C VAL A 184 -16.05 -36.29 26.74
N LYS A 185 -15.31 -36.99 27.60
CA LYS A 185 -14.33 -36.35 28.51
C LYS A 185 -13.22 -35.59 27.77
N PRO A 186 -12.57 -36.14 26.72
CA PRO A 186 -11.62 -35.39 25.90
C PRO A 186 -12.23 -34.16 25.22
N LEU A 187 -13.47 -34.25 24.71
CA LEU A 187 -14.17 -33.11 24.10
C LEU A 187 -14.37 -31.95 25.09
N LYS A 188 -14.75 -32.26 26.33
CA LYS A 188 -14.88 -31.26 27.41
C LYS A 188 -13.55 -30.58 27.75
N LYS A 189 -12.46 -31.36 27.76
CA LYS A 189 -11.11 -30.82 27.98
C LYS A 189 -10.70 -29.89 26.84
N SER A 190 -10.84 -30.32 25.59
CA SER A 190 -10.55 -29.48 24.41
C SER A 190 -11.41 -28.21 24.39
N TRP A 191 -12.67 -28.30 24.81
CA TRP A 191 -13.55 -27.15 24.92
C TRP A 191 -13.12 -26.16 26.01
N ALA A 192 -12.69 -26.66 27.17
CA ALA A 192 -12.14 -25.80 28.23
C ALA A 192 -10.83 -25.11 27.79
N GLU A 193 -9.98 -25.81 27.04
CA GLU A 193 -8.75 -25.25 26.45
C GLU A 193 -9.05 -24.17 25.39
N VAL A 194 -10.04 -24.39 24.52
CA VAL A 194 -10.49 -23.38 23.55
C VAL A 194 -11.13 -22.17 24.24
N SER A 195 -11.99 -22.40 25.22
CA SER A 195 -12.66 -21.32 25.99
C SER A 195 -11.66 -20.47 26.77
N SER A 196 -10.66 -21.08 27.40
CA SER A 196 -9.61 -20.34 28.11
C SER A 196 -8.70 -19.56 27.17
N SER A 197 -8.34 -20.14 26.02
CA SER A 197 -7.56 -19.44 24.98
C SER A 197 -8.32 -18.24 24.42
N LEU A 198 -9.63 -18.36 24.23
CA LEU A 198 -10.49 -17.26 23.77
C LEU A 198 -10.63 -16.15 24.81
N LYS A 199 -10.81 -16.51 26.09
CA LYS A 199 -10.79 -15.52 27.17
C LYS A 199 -9.46 -14.78 27.26
N ALA A 200 -8.34 -15.48 27.11
CA ALA A 200 -7.03 -14.83 27.08
C ALA A 200 -6.89 -13.88 25.87
N ILE A 201 -7.43 -14.25 24.71
CA ILE A 201 -7.48 -13.37 23.53
C ILE A 201 -8.39 -12.16 23.81
N GLU A 202 -9.57 -12.36 24.39
CA GLU A 202 -10.51 -11.30 24.76
C GLU A 202 -9.90 -10.32 25.78
N GLU A 203 -9.25 -10.82 26.83
CA GLU A 203 -8.54 -10.01 27.82
C GLU A 203 -7.37 -9.25 27.19
N THR A 204 -6.64 -9.88 26.27
CA THR A 204 -5.55 -9.21 25.53
C THR A 204 -6.08 -8.12 24.61
N LEU A 205 -7.19 -8.40 23.91
CA LEU A 205 -7.86 -7.47 23.00
C LEU A 205 -8.56 -6.31 23.73
N GLY A 206 -9.13 -6.59 24.89
CA GLY A 206 -9.79 -5.65 25.79
C GLY A 206 -8.82 -4.90 26.70
N SER A 207 -7.53 -5.26 26.71
CA SER A 207 -6.53 -4.51 27.44
C SER A 207 -6.38 -3.10 26.86
N ASP A 208 -6.32 -2.09 27.73
CA ASP A 208 -6.15 -0.68 27.35
C ASP A 208 -4.88 -0.44 26.49
N GLN A 209 -3.94 -1.39 26.50
CA GLN A 209 -2.68 -1.32 25.78
C GLN A 209 -2.87 -1.31 24.25
N ILE A 210 -3.83 -2.07 23.71
CA ILE A 210 -4.03 -2.16 22.26
C ILE A 210 -4.64 -0.87 21.70
N PRO A 211 -5.74 -0.31 22.26
CA PRO A 211 -6.26 0.99 21.85
C PRO A 211 -5.23 2.12 21.96
N VAL A 212 -4.43 2.16 23.02
CA VAL A 212 -3.37 3.16 23.21
C VAL A 212 -2.28 3.01 22.15
N SER A 213 -1.82 1.78 21.88
CA SER A 213 -0.79 1.51 20.88
C SER A 213 -1.27 1.84 19.47
N LEU A 214 -2.53 1.54 19.15
CA LEU A 214 -3.18 1.90 17.89
C LEU A 214 -3.30 3.43 17.74
N GLY A 215 -3.68 4.14 18.80
CA GLY A 215 -3.74 5.60 18.79
C GLY A 215 -2.38 6.26 18.53
N ILE A 216 -1.30 5.71 19.11
CA ILE A 216 0.08 6.17 18.85
C ILE A 216 0.47 5.88 17.40
N PHE A 217 0.18 4.66 16.92
CA PHE A 217 0.44 4.26 15.54
C PHE A 217 -0.29 5.16 14.55
N GLU A 218 -1.59 5.38 14.72
CA GLU A 218 -2.41 6.20 13.83
C GLU A 218 -1.87 7.64 13.74
N ARG A 219 -1.50 8.22 14.88
CA ARG A 219 -0.90 9.55 14.92
C ARG A 219 0.39 9.62 14.12
N ARG A 220 1.31 8.68 14.34
CA ARG A 220 2.58 8.61 13.61
C ARG A 220 2.37 8.35 12.12
N PHE A 221 1.43 7.49 11.78
CA PHE A 221 1.08 7.18 10.40
C PHE A 221 0.50 8.41 9.68
N LYS A 222 -0.39 9.18 10.32
CA LYS A 222 -0.89 10.46 9.80
C LYS A 222 0.25 11.45 9.53
N PHE A 223 1.16 11.62 10.49
CA PHE A 223 2.33 12.49 10.29
C PHE A 223 3.21 12.03 9.13
N PHE A 224 3.44 10.71 9.03
CA PHE A 224 4.20 10.14 7.93
C PHE A 224 3.53 10.41 6.57
N LEU A 225 2.22 10.20 6.44
CA LEU A 225 1.47 10.48 5.21
C LEU A 225 1.56 11.97 4.83
N VAL A 226 1.37 12.87 5.79
CA VAL A 226 1.50 14.32 5.56
C VAL A 226 2.91 14.67 5.08
N SER A 227 3.94 14.13 5.74
CA SER A 227 5.33 14.37 5.36
C SER A 227 5.65 13.85 3.95
N GLN A 228 5.15 12.67 3.58
CA GLN A 228 5.37 12.08 2.26
C GLN A 228 4.67 12.86 1.16
N ASN A 229 3.42 13.28 1.39
CA ASN A 229 2.67 14.10 0.45
C ASN A 229 3.35 15.48 0.27
N LEU A 230 3.79 16.09 1.37
CA LEU A 230 4.50 17.36 1.32
C LEU A 230 5.82 17.24 0.55
N ARG A 231 6.61 16.20 0.81
CA ARG A 231 7.83 15.90 0.05
C ARG A 231 7.54 15.75 -1.43
N TRP A 232 6.51 14.99 -1.78
CA TRP A 232 6.13 14.76 -3.17
C TRP A 232 5.72 16.08 -3.87
N ILE A 233 4.85 16.88 -3.24
CA ILE A 233 4.40 18.15 -3.82
C ILE A 233 5.55 19.14 -3.95
N LEU A 234 6.33 19.37 -2.89
CA LEU A 234 7.37 20.40 -2.89
C LEU A 234 8.61 19.99 -3.69
N VAL A 235 9.13 18.80 -3.40
CA VAL A 235 10.43 18.36 -3.94
C VAL A 235 10.24 17.70 -5.31
N GLU A 236 9.24 16.84 -5.46
CA GLU A 236 9.13 16.05 -6.67
C GLU A 236 8.34 16.75 -7.78
N TYR A 237 7.32 17.53 -7.45
CA TYR A 237 6.45 18.23 -8.41
C TYR A 237 6.81 19.70 -8.61
N ALA A 238 6.85 20.50 -7.54
CA ALA A 238 7.03 21.95 -7.65
C ALA A 238 8.45 22.34 -8.07
N THR A 239 9.48 21.64 -7.57
CA THR A 239 10.89 21.98 -7.87
C THR A 239 11.22 21.91 -9.36
N PRO A 240 10.89 20.83 -10.11
CA PRO A 240 11.15 20.78 -11.56
C PRO A 240 10.40 21.87 -12.35
N ILE A 241 9.17 22.19 -11.96
CA ILE A 241 8.36 23.24 -12.61
C ILE A 241 9.01 24.61 -12.39
N ALA A 242 9.33 24.94 -11.13
CA ALA A 242 9.97 26.21 -10.79
C ALA A 242 11.31 26.37 -11.53
N LEU A 243 12.12 25.31 -11.55
CA LEU A 243 13.40 25.31 -12.26
C LEU A 243 13.21 25.53 -13.76
N ALA A 244 12.26 24.83 -14.39
CA ALA A 244 11.95 25.00 -15.81
C ALA A 244 11.44 26.41 -16.13
N SER A 245 10.58 26.98 -15.29
CA SER A 245 10.09 28.35 -15.44
C SER A 245 11.23 29.38 -15.36
N VAL A 246 12.15 29.22 -14.41
CA VAL A 246 13.33 30.09 -14.28
C VAL A 246 14.26 29.94 -15.49
N SER A 247 14.54 28.71 -15.95
CA SER A 247 15.33 28.46 -17.16
C SER A 247 14.72 29.10 -18.40
N LEU A 248 13.40 28.95 -18.59
CA LEU A 248 12.69 29.56 -19.72
C LEU A 248 12.74 31.08 -19.66
N TYR A 249 12.56 31.68 -18.48
CA TYR A 249 12.66 33.13 -18.29
C TYR A 249 14.02 33.66 -18.76
N PHE A 250 15.13 33.07 -18.30
CA PHE A 250 16.47 33.51 -18.68
C PHE A 250 16.78 33.29 -20.16
N ILE A 251 16.29 32.21 -20.78
CA ILE A 251 16.47 32.01 -22.22
C ILE A 251 15.70 33.07 -23.02
N CYS A 252 14.45 33.35 -22.65
CA CYS A 252 13.64 34.36 -23.31
C CYS A 252 14.20 35.77 -23.15
N GLU A 253 14.70 36.12 -21.95
CA GLU A 253 15.38 37.39 -21.72
C GLU A 253 16.64 37.51 -22.60
N ARG A 254 17.45 36.44 -22.67
CA ARG A 254 18.65 36.42 -23.51
C ARG A 254 18.33 36.61 -24.99
N LEU A 255 17.31 35.90 -25.50
CA LEU A 255 16.84 36.06 -26.88
C LEU A 255 16.35 37.49 -27.15
N ALA A 256 15.59 38.09 -26.23
CA ALA A 256 15.10 39.46 -26.36
C ALA A 256 16.21 40.52 -26.30
N SER A 257 17.33 40.22 -25.63
CA SER A 257 18.49 41.13 -25.55
C SER A 257 19.40 41.10 -26.78
N ASN A 258 19.32 40.03 -27.58
CA ASN A 258 20.20 39.80 -28.74
C ASN A 258 19.55 40.18 -30.09
N GLY A 259 18.21 40.22 -30.17
CA GLY A 259 17.46 40.66 -31.35
C GLY A 259 17.23 42.17 -31.39
#